data_AF-A0A1H9KX51-F1
#
_entry.id   AF-A0A1H9KX51-F1
#
_cell.length_a   1.000
_cell.length_b   1.000
_cell.length_c   1.000
_cell.angle_alpha   90.00
_cell.angle_beta   90.00
_cell.angle_gamma   90.00
#
_symmetry.space_group_name_H-M   'P 1'
#
loop_
_entity.id
_entity.type
_entity.pdbx_description
1 polymer ?
#
loop_
_entity_poly.entity_id
_entity_poly.type
_entity_poly.pdbx_seq_one_letter_code
_entity_poly.pdbx_strand_id
1 'polypeptide(L)'
;MSAWWRRWFGGGEPSPLPERWTGQLRQIPHSAYVPPALWPRYEARVGTFLRQKRFIACGGLQLEDSQRLAVAALACLLILREPDGVYPPLRRVLLYPDAFLVPQTEPDELGLVDDAPQARIGESWQRDRVILSWADVEAALAGDATNVVAHEFAHQLDDETPELSGAPALPEYARWAEVMQREYQRLRRHRRPPVLDPYGAESPEEFFGVVCEAFFQQPQALLRHHHELYELLRDYFLLDPASRLLWPDAA
;
A
#
# COMPACT_ATOMS: atom_id res chain seq x y z
N MET A 1 -23.37 25.28 -1.46
CA MET A 1 -23.01 24.58 -0.21
C MET A 1 -21.50 24.72 0.00
N SER A 2 -21.16 25.59 0.95
CA SER A 2 -19.90 25.82 1.68
C SER A 2 -18.54 25.53 1.01
N ALA A 3 -17.99 26.50 0.29
CA ALA A 3 -16.63 26.52 -0.27
C ALA A 3 -15.48 26.70 0.78
N TRP A 4 -15.51 25.98 1.91
CA TRP A 4 -14.65 26.28 3.07
C TRP A 4 -13.47 25.31 3.25
N TRP A 5 -13.51 24.10 2.67
CA TRP A 5 -12.41 23.10 2.76
C TRP A 5 -11.22 23.40 1.82
N ARG A 6 -11.45 24.07 0.68
CA ARG A 6 -10.39 24.43 -0.29
C ARG A 6 -9.32 25.38 0.26
N ARG A 7 -9.59 26.06 1.37
CA ARG A 7 -8.69 27.08 1.96
C ARG A 7 -7.85 26.55 3.12
N TRP A 8 -8.14 25.35 3.64
CA TRP A 8 -7.40 24.75 4.76
C TRP A 8 -6.56 23.54 4.33
N PHE A 9 -7.04 22.76 3.36
CA PHE A 9 -6.23 21.80 2.62
C PHE A 9 -5.76 22.44 1.33
N GLY A 10 -4.80 23.35 1.45
CA GLY A 10 -4.15 23.95 0.29
C GLY A 10 -3.63 22.84 -0.62
N GLY A 11 -4.33 22.63 -1.74
CA GLY A 11 -3.77 22.06 -2.95
C GLY A 11 -2.66 23.00 -3.41
N GLY A 12 -1.49 22.87 -2.77
CA GLY A 12 -0.28 23.41 -3.35
C GLY A 12 -0.14 22.76 -4.71
N GLU A 13 0.11 23.57 -5.74
CA GLU A 13 0.41 23.06 -7.07
C GLU A 13 1.44 21.92 -6.94
N PRO A 14 1.28 20.83 -7.70
CA PRO A 14 2.27 19.77 -7.73
C PRO A 14 3.63 20.38 -8.08
N SER A 15 4.47 20.55 -7.06
CA SER A 15 5.83 21.02 -7.23
C SER A 15 6.68 19.82 -7.66
N PRO A 16 7.50 19.94 -8.71
CA PRO A 16 8.32 18.84 -9.20
C PRO A 16 9.27 18.36 -8.11
N LEU A 17 9.61 17.07 -8.14
CA LEU A 17 10.67 16.54 -7.30
C LEU A 17 11.99 17.29 -7.59
N PRO A 18 12.84 17.54 -6.59
CA PRO A 18 14.20 17.98 -6.86
C PRO A 18 14.88 17.00 -7.81
N GLU A 19 15.67 17.50 -8.76
CA GLU A 19 16.26 16.68 -9.85
C GLU A 19 17.02 15.44 -9.34
N ARG A 20 17.71 15.58 -8.19
CA ARG A 20 18.38 14.47 -7.49
C ARG A 20 17.44 13.32 -7.12
N TRP A 21 16.20 13.62 -6.75
CA TRP A 21 15.20 12.63 -6.35
C TRP A 21 14.52 12.00 -7.56
N THR A 22 14.37 12.71 -8.69
CA THR A 22 13.84 12.11 -9.92
C THR A 22 14.73 10.97 -10.42
N GLY A 23 16.06 11.16 -10.37
CA GLY A 23 17.03 10.12 -10.73
C GLY A 23 17.01 8.92 -9.78
N GLN A 24 16.82 9.15 -8.48
CA GLN A 24 16.70 8.10 -7.47
C GLN A 24 15.35 7.37 -7.54
N LEU A 25 14.26 8.08 -7.86
CA LEU A 25 12.93 7.49 -8.02
C LEU A 25 12.95 6.44 -9.13
N ARG A 26 13.65 6.72 -10.25
CA ARG A 26 13.82 5.74 -11.33
C ARG A 26 14.62 4.49 -10.94
N GLN A 27 15.38 4.55 -9.85
CA GLN A 27 16.16 3.41 -9.34
C GLN A 27 15.34 2.52 -8.40
N ILE A 28 14.17 2.97 -7.94
CA ILE A 28 13.24 2.11 -7.21
C ILE A 28 12.70 1.05 -8.18
N PRO A 29 12.89 -0.26 -7.92
CA PRO A 29 12.55 -1.31 -8.88
C PRO A 29 11.09 -1.24 -9.37
N HIS A 30 10.15 -1.10 -8.45
CA HIS A 30 8.71 -1.03 -8.73
C HIS A 30 8.30 0.17 -9.60
N SER A 31 9.10 1.24 -9.65
CA SER A 31 8.81 2.36 -10.54
C SER A 31 8.86 1.94 -12.01
N ALA A 32 9.53 0.84 -12.36
CA ALA A 32 9.53 0.33 -13.73
C ALA A 32 8.18 -0.23 -14.19
N TYR A 33 7.23 -0.44 -13.26
CA TYR A 33 5.83 -0.79 -13.60
C TYR A 33 5.05 0.40 -14.15
N VAL A 34 5.48 1.64 -13.89
CA VAL A 34 4.75 2.85 -14.28
C VAL A 34 4.91 3.10 -15.80
N PRO A 35 3.81 3.09 -16.58
CA PRO A 35 3.87 3.41 -18.00
C PRO A 35 4.36 4.84 -18.24
N PRO A 36 5.06 5.13 -19.35
CA PRO A 36 5.58 6.48 -19.64
C PRO A 36 4.53 7.59 -19.56
N ALA A 37 3.29 7.30 -19.98
CA ALA A 37 2.18 8.26 -19.94
C ALA A 37 1.74 8.63 -18.51
N LEU A 38 1.93 7.73 -17.53
CA LEU A 38 1.58 7.97 -16.13
C LEU A 38 2.75 8.51 -15.30
N TRP A 39 3.97 8.52 -15.83
CA TRP A 39 5.16 8.96 -15.11
C TRP A 39 5.06 10.38 -14.53
N PRO A 40 4.58 11.41 -15.27
CA PRO A 40 4.45 12.75 -14.69
C PRO A 40 3.48 12.80 -13.51
N ARG A 41 2.39 12.01 -13.56
CA ARG A 41 1.43 11.90 -12.47
C ARG A 41 2.06 11.20 -11.26
N TYR A 42 2.75 10.08 -11.49
CA TYR A 42 3.45 9.34 -10.45
C TYR A 42 4.48 10.22 -9.71
N GLU A 43 5.33 10.92 -10.46
CA GLU A 43 6.34 11.83 -9.92
C GLU A 43 5.73 12.95 -9.08
N ALA A 44 4.66 13.59 -9.59
CA ALA A 44 3.94 14.63 -8.87
C ALA A 44 3.30 14.12 -7.56
N ARG A 45 2.79 12.89 -7.56
CA ARG A 45 2.22 12.22 -6.38
C ARG A 45 3.29 11.93 -5.34
N VAL A 46 4.42 11.36 -5.74
CA VAL A 46 5.57 11.12 -4.86
C VAL A 46 6.08 12.42 -4.24
N GLY A 47 6.23 13.49 -5.03
CA GLY A 47 6.64 14.80 -4.51
C GLY A 47 5.63 15.41 -3.54
N THR A 48 4.34 15.21 -3.80
CA THR A 48 3.27 15.66 -2.89
C THR A 48 3.24 14.84 -1.60
N PHE A 49 3.41 13.53 -1.68
CA PHE A 49 3.55 12.65 -0.51
C PHE A 49 4.66 13.14 0.41
N LEU A 50 5.87 13.30 -0.14
CA LEU A 50 7.06 13.65 0.63
C LEU A 50 6.99 15.04 1.28
N ARG A 51 6.20 15.94 0.70
CA ARG A 51 5.93 17.28 1.24
C ARG A 51 4.85 17.27 2.32
N GLN A 52 3.79 16.48 2.15
CA GLN A 52 2.63 16.51 3.03
C GLN A 52 2.74 15.54 4.21
N LYS A 53 3.48 14.44 4.07
CA LYS A 53 3.60 13.40 5.09
C LYS A 53 4.87 13.60 5.90
N ARG A 54 4.74 13.57 7.22
CA ARG A 54 5.87 13.65 8.14
C ARG A 54 6.43 12.25 8.37
N PHE A 55 7.69 12.05 8.01
CA PHE A 55 8.42 10.84 8.39
C PHE A 55 9.04 11.00 9.79
N ILE A 56 8.89 9.98 10.61
CA ILE A 56 9.41 9.94 11.98
C ILE A 56 10.26 8.68 12.09
N ALA A 57 11.57 8.83 12.25
CA ALA A 57 12.42 7.71 12.60
C ALA A 57 12.22 7.32 14.06
N CYS A 58 12.17 6.02 14.31
CA CYS A 58 11.95 5.42 15.61
C CYS A 58 13.02 4.35 15.87
N GLY A 59 13.12 3.87 17.12
CA GLY A 59 14.04 2.77 17.46
C GLY A 59 15.53 3.05 17.21
N GLY A 60 15.96 4.32 17.22
CA GLY A 60 17.35 4.70 16.96
C GLY A 60 17.74 4.82 15.49
N LEU A 61 16.81 4.53 14.56
CA LEU A 61 17.01 4.74 13.12
C LEU A 61 17.39 6.20 12.83
N GLN A 62 18.35 6.39 11.94
CA GLN A 62 18.64 7.70 11.34
C GLN A 62 17.93 7.78 10.00
N LEU A 63 17.00 8.74 9.88
CA LEU A 63 16.18 8.84 8.67
C LEU A 63 17.00 9.40 7.49
N GLU A 64 17.03 8.66 6.40
CA GLU A 64 17.64 9.09 5.14
C GLU A 64 16.60 9.49 4.09
N ASP A 65 16.98 10.37 3.17
CA ASP A 65 16.12 10.80 2.06
C ASP A 65 15.76 9.63 1.12
N SER A 66 16.68 8.68 0.94
CA SER A 66 16.47 7.44 0.18
C SER A 66 15.32 6.59 0.74
N GLN A 67 15.27 6.45 2.07
CA GLN A 67 14.24 5.68 2.77
C GLN A 67 12.86 6.31 2.60
N ARG A 68 12.79 7.64 2.77
CA ARG A 68 11.55 8.40 2.57
C ARG A 68 11.05 8.24 1.13
N LEU A 69 11.97 8.40 0.17
CA LEU A 69 11.66 8.29 -1.24
C LEU A 69 11.17 6.88 -1.61
N ALA A 70 11.80 5.82 -1.09
CA ALA A 70 11.38 4.45 -1.34
C ALA A 70 9.95 4.17 -0.85
N VAL A 71 9.62 4.56 0.40
CA VAL A 71 8.26 4.39 0.93
C VAL A 71 7.25 5.20 0.11
N ALA A 72 7.56 6.46 -0.22
CA ALA A 72 6.68 7.30 -1.02
C ALA A 72 6.49 6.75 -2.44
N ALA A 73 7.55 6.21 -3.05
CA ALA A 73 7.54 5.61 -4.37
C ALA A 73 6.62 4.39 -4.42
N LEU A 74 6.69 3.49 -3.43
CA LEU A 74 5.83 2.31 -3.34
C LEU A 74 4.37 2.72 -3.07
N ALA A 75 4.13 3.55 -2.05
CA ALA A 75 2.78 3.99 -1.68
C ALA A 75 2.06 4.72 -2.84
N CYS A 76 2.78 5.50 -3.64
CA CYS A 76 2.18 6.26 -4.74
C CYS A 76 1.82 5.43 -5.98
N LEU A 77 2.26 4.17 -6.07
CA LEU A 77 1.81 3.24 -7.12
C LEU A 77 0.31 2.92 -6.97
N LEU A 78 -0.18 2.85 -5.74
CA LEU A 78 -1.56 2.46 -5.44
C LEU A 78 -2.59 3.56 -5.74
N ILE A 79 -2.17 4.79 -6.04
CA ILE A 79 -3.07 5.95 -6.17
C ILE A 79 -2.94 6.67 -7.52
N LEU A 80 -2.53 5.98 -8.59
CA LEU A 80 -2.37 6.60 -9.92
C LEU A 80 -3.71 6.93 -10.59
N ARG A 81 -4.78 6.21 -10.27
CA ARG A 81 -6.13 6.45 -10.80
C ARG A 81 -6.79 7.67 -10.16
N GLU A 82 -6.61 7.86 -8.86
CA GLU A 82 -7.33 8.87 -8.08
C GLU A 82 -7.21 10.27 -8.68
N PRO A 83 -8.29 11.08 -8.68
CA PRO A 83 -8.26 12.42 -9.26
C PRO A 83 -7.57 13.44 -8.33
N ASP A 84 -7.73 13.31 -7.01
CA ASP A 84 -7.33 14.33 -6.05
C ASP A 84 -6.69 13.75 -4.79
N GLY A 85 -5.74 14.50 -4.21
CA GLY A 85 -5.13 14.17 -2.93
C GLY A 85 -4.11 13.02 -2.96
N VAL A 86 -3.30 12.95 -1.90
CA VAL A 86 -2.35 11.87 -1.64
C VAL A 86 -2.57 11.44 -0.21
N TYR A 87 -3.29 10.34 -0.02
CA TYR A 87 -3.72 9.81 1.28
C TYR A 87 -4.20 10.91 2.25
N PRO A 88 -5.27 11.68 1.96
CA PRO A 88 -5.64 12.88 2.73
C PRO A 88 -5.70 12.76 4.27
N PRO A 89 -6.20 11.66 4.89
CA PRO A 89 -6.22 11.51 6.34
C PRO A 89 -4.82 11.25 6.91
N LEU A 90 -3.95 10.52 6.19
CA LEU A 90 -2.61 10.19 6.62
C LEU A 90 -1.75 11.45 6.85
N ARG A 91 -1.10 11.52 8.01
CA ARG A 91 -0.19 12.61 8.38
C ARG A 91 1.24 12.14 8.61
N ARG A 92 1.40 10.93 9.16
CA ARG A 92 2.69 10.47 9.69
C ARG A 92 3.05 9.08 9.17
N VAL A 93 4.31 8.89 8.81
CA VAL A 93 4.91 7.58 8.55
C VAL A 93 5.99 7.36 9.58
N LEU A 94 5.82 6.37 10.44
CA LEU A 94 6.79 5.99 11.46
C LEU A 94 7.66 4.85 10.89
N LEU A 95 8.97 5.01 10.94
CA LEU A 95 9.92 4.05 10.38
C LEU A 95 10.87 3.55 11.47
N TYR A 96 10.85 2.25 11.72
CA TYR A 96 11.74 1.53 12.64
C TYR A 96 12.82 0.79 11.85
N PRO A 97 13.97 0.46 12.45
CA PRO A 97 14.99 -0.33 11.75
C PRO A 97 14.50 -1.75 11.43
N ASP A 98 13.95 -2.46 12.42
CA ASP A 98 13.53 -3.87 12.34
C ASP A 98 12.07 -4.03 12.77
N ALA A 99 11.52 -5.25 12.62
CA ALA A 99 10.22 -5.61 13.16
C ALA A 99 10.17 -5.30 14.67
N PHE A 100 9.11 -4.61 15.10
CA PHE A 100 8.91 -4.20 16.48
C PHE A 100 7.60 -4.76 17.01
N LEU A 101 7.60 -5.13 18.28
CA LEU A 101 6.39 -5.49 19.02
C LEU A 101 5.87 -4.19 19.66
N VAL A 102 4.70 -3.72 19.24
CA VAL A 102 4.04 -2.59 19.94
C VAL A 102 3.33 -3.15 21.16
N PRO A 103 3.63 -2.67 22.38
CA PRO A 103 2.83 -3.01 23.54
C PRO A 103 1.38 -2.58 23.31
N GLN A 104 0.43 -3.50 23.50
CA GLN A 104 -0.99 -3.20 23.35
C GLN A 104 -1.39 -2.22 24.46
N THR A 105 -1.71 -0.98 24.12
CA THR A 105 -2.22 0.02 25.08
C THR A 105 -3.75 0.15 25.05
N GLU A 106 -4.41 -0.53 24.12
CA GLU A 106 -5.88 -0.56 24.00
C GLU A 106 -6.40 -1.89 24.58
N PRO A 107 -7.36 -1.85 25.52
CA PRO A 107 -7.98 -3.04 26.07
C PRO A 107 -8.79 -3.80 25.00
N ASP A 108 -8.86 -5.13 25.12
CA ASP A 108 -9.69 -5.98 24.26
C ASP A 108 -11.21 -5.72 24.46
N GLU A 109 -12.06 -6.43 23.71
CA GLU A 109 -13.53 -6.34 23.84
C GLU A 109 -14.06 -6.66 25.26
N LEU A 110 -13.21 -7.26 26.11
CA LEU A 110 -13.50 -7.61 27.50
C LEU A 110 -12.86 -6.63 28.52
N GLY A 111 -12.18 -5.58 28.05
CA GLY A 111 -11.54 -4.59 28.91
C GLY A 111 -10.18 -5.01 29.48
N LEU A 112 -9.60 -6.11 28.99
CA LEU A 112 -8.34 -6.67 29.46
C LEU A 112 -7.18 -6.17 28.60
N VAL A 113 -6.08 -5.81 29.27
CA VAL A 113 -4.79 -5.54 28.64
C VAL A 113 -3.93 -6.77 28.89
N ASP A 114 -3.60 -7.52 27.84
CA ASP A 114 -2.70 -8.66 27.93
C ASP A 114 -1.24 -8.18 27.80
N ASP A 115 -0.38 -8.54 28.77
CA ASP A 115 1.03 -8.12 28.84
C ASP A 115 1.95 -8.98 27.95
N ALA A 116 1.39 -9.95 27.22
CA ALA A 116 2.15 -10.80 26.29
C ALA A 116 2.41 -10.07 24.95
N PRO A 117 3.69 -9.91 24.52
CA PRO A 117 3.99 -9.28 23.25
C PRO A 117 3.54 -10.17 22.07
N GLN A 118 2.58 -9.68 21.29
CA GLN A 118 2.15 -10.29 20.02
C GLN A 118 2.83 -9.60 18.85
N ALA A 119 3.32 -10.40 17.90
CA ALA A 119 3.64 -9.92 16.55
C ALA A 119 2.32 -9.55 15.88
N ARG A 120 1.89 -8.29 16.01
CA ARG A 120 0.68 -7.78 15.37
C ARG A 120 1.04 -7.11 14.06
N ILE A 121 0.78 -7.82 12.98
CA ILE A 121 0.46 -7.24 11.69
C ILE A 121 -1.02 -6.83 11.81
N GLY A 122 -1.37 -5.58 11.49
CA GLY A 122 -2.76 -5.25 11.14
C GLY A 122 -3.86 -5.15 12.21
N GLU A 123 -3.69 -4.46 13.36
CA GLU A 123 -4.86 -3.95 14.10
C GLU A 123 -4.87 -2.42 14.25
N SER A 124 -5.70 -1.79 13.41
CA SER A 124 -6.23 -0.42 13.49
C SER A 124 -5.23 0.67 13.89
N TRP A 125 -4.20 0.89 13.06
CA TRP A 125 -3.48 2.15 13.10
C TRP A 125 -4.45 3.30 12.81
N GLN A 126 -4.54 4.25 13.73
CA GLN A 126 -5.32 5.49 13.53
C GLN A 126 -5.09 6.01 12.11
N ARG A 127 -6.17 6.35 11.38
CA ARG A 127 -6.19 6.85 9.98
C ARG A 127 -5.16 7.93 9.62
N ASP A 128 -4.50 8.52 10.61
CA ASP A 128 -3.50 9.56 10.45
C ASP A 128 -2.04 9.08 10.52
N ARG A 129 -1.78 7.78 10.73
CA ARG A 129 -0.43 7.20 10.77
C ARG A 129 -0.32 5.81 10.12
N VAL A 130 0.85 5.56 9.54
CA VAL A 130 1.32 4.24 9.10
C VAL A 130 2.64 3.95 9.80
N ILE A 131 2.87 2.69 10.18
CA ILE A 131 4.13 2.26 10.82
C ILE A 131 4.77 1.16 9.98
N LEU A 132 6.08 1.27 9.74
CA LEU A 132 6.84 0.36 8.89
C LEU A 132 8.16 -0.04 9.55
N SER A 133 8.63 -1.24 9.26
CA SER A 133 10.02 -1.65 9.43
C SER A 133 10.81 -1.34 8.16
N TRP A 134 11.98 -0.72 8.30
CA TRP A 134 12.87 -0.48 7.17
C TRP A 134 13.41 -1.79 6.59
N ALA A 135 13.75 -2.78 7.43
CA ALA A 135 14.18 -4.10 6.99
C ALA A 135 13.14 -4.76 6.05
N ASP A 136 11.84 -4.67 6.39
CA ASP A 136 10.77 -5.22 5.55
C ASP A 136 10.59 -4.41 4.25
N VAL A 137 10.77 -3.08 4.30
CA VAL A 137 10.78 -2.23 3.08
C VAL A 137 11.95 -2.63 2.17
N GLU A 138 13.14 -2.87 2.72
CA GLU A 138 14.31 -3.32 1.95
C GLU A 138 14.08 -4.71 1.35
N ALA A 139 13.51 -5.64 2.11
CA ALA A 139 13.15 -6.96 1.61
C ALA A 139 12.15 -6.87 0.45
N ALA A 140 11.12 -6.03 0.58
CA ALA A 140 10.15 -5.79 -0.48
C ALA A 140 10.79 -5.21 -1.75
N LEU A 141 11.75 -4.27 -1.62
CA LEU A 141 12.52 -3.74 -2.75
C LEU A 141 13.45 -4.77 -3.38
N ALA A 142 13.92 -5.75 -2.59
CA ALA A 142 14.75 -6.86 -3.03
C ALA A 142 13.95 -8.01 -3.67
N GLY A 143 12.61 -7.94 -3.66
CA GLY A 143 11.73 -8.91 -4.30
C GLY A 143 11.14 -9.96 -3.37
N ASP A 144 11.12 -9.69 -2.06
CA ASP A 144 10.35 -10.51 -1.12
C ASP A 144 8.86 -10.56 -1.52
N ALA A 145 8.22 -11.69 -1.25
CA ALA A 145 6.80 -11.89 -1.54
C ALA A 145 5.91 -10.91 -0.77
N THR A 146 6.36 -10.52 0.43
CA THR A 146 5.68 -9.54 1.28
C THR A 146 6.07 -8.12 0.87
N ASN A 147 5.08 -7.22 0.86
CA ASN A 147 5.31 -5.80 0.64
C ASN A 147 4.52 -4.98 1.67
N VAL A 148 5.14 -4.78 2.83
CA VAL A 148 4.54 -4.05 3.96
C VAL A 148 4.07 -2.64 3.57
N VAL A 149 4.72 -1.99 2.60
CA VAL A 149 4.26 -0.68 2.13
C VAL A 149 2.99 -0.81 1.30
N ALA A 150 2.93 -1.75 0.35
CA ALA A 150 1.71 -1.98 -0.41
C ALA A 150 0.55 -2.38 0.52
N HIS A 151 0.82 -3.23 1.50
CA HIS A 151 -0.16 -3.70 2.48
C HIS A 151 -0.72 -2.57 3.35
N GLU A 152 0.14 -1.86 4.09
CA GLU A 152 -0.31 -0.81 5.02
C GLU A 152 -0.98 0.37 4.29
N PHE A 153 -0.56 0.66 3.05
CA PHE A 153 -1.20 1.70 2.25
C PHE A 153 -2.47 1.23 1.54
N ALA A 154 -2.67 -0.07 1.32
CA ALA A 154 -3.96 -0.62 0.90
C ALA A 154 -5.02 -0.37 1.97
N HIS A 155 -4.68 -0.58 3.25
CA HIS A 155 -5.57 -0.23 4.38
C HIS A 155 -5.94 1.25 4.40
N GLN A 156 -5.03 2.16 4.02
CA GLN A 156 -5.36 3.59 3.90
C GLN A 156 -6.38 3.89 2.79
N LEU A 157 -6.42 3.09 1.72
CA LEU A 157 -7.42 3.23 0.66
C LEU A 157 -8.80 2.71 1.08
N ASP A 158 -8.83 1.60 1.81
CA ASP A 158 -10.06 1.04 2.38
C ASP A 158 -10.70 1.99 3.40
N ASP A 159 -9.87 2.61 4.25
CA ASP A 159 -10.32 3.56 5.28
C ASP A 159 -10.90 4.88 4.73
N GLU A 160 -10.45 5.32 3.55
CA GLU A 160 -10.91 6.55 2.90
C GLU A 160 -12.33 6.44 2.34
N THR A 161 -12.83 5.21 2.15
CA THR A 161 -14.17 4.97 1.61
C THR A 161 -14.91 3.87 2.38
N PRO A 162 -15.34 4.13 3.63
CA PRO A 162 -16.00 3.11 4.47
C PRO A 162 -17.28 2.52 3.86
N GLU A 163 -17.91 3.24 2.94
CA GLU A 163 -19.12 2.85 2.24
C GLU A 163 -18.84 2.09 0.92
N LEU A 164 -17.58 2.13 0.45
CA LEU A 164 -17.09 1.55 -0.81
C LEU A 164 -15.63 1.07 -0.66
N SER A 165 -15.36 0.12 0.25
CA SER A 165 -14.02 -0.46 0.50
C SER A 165 -13.20 -0.62 -0.79
N GLY A 166 -12.20 0.24 -0.95
CA GLY A 166 -11.17 0.17 -2.00
C GLY A 166 -11.66 0.18 -3.46
N ALA A 167 -12.93 0.51 -3.73
CA ALA A 167 -13.56 0.17 -5.01
C ALA A 167 -13.96 1.40 -5.86
N PRO A 168 -13.93 1.29 -7.21
CA PRO A 168 -14.27 2.39 -8.12
C PRO A 168 -15.77 2.73 -8.09
N ALA A 169 -16.14 3.99 -8.39
CA ALA A 169 -17.54 4.40 -8.46
C ALA A 169 -18.34 3.63 -9.56
N LEU A 170 -19.50 3.06 -9.18
CA LEU A 170 -20.43 2.17 -9.92
C LEU A 170 -20.54 2.45 -11.44
N PRO A 171 -20.54 1.45 -12.38
CA PRO A 171 -20.81 -0.01 -12.30
C PRO A 171 -19.63 -0.93 -12.03
N GLU A 172 -18.40 -0.41 -12.03
CA GLU A 172 -17.18 -1.18 -11.77
C GLU A 172 -17.15 -1.74 -10.33
N TYR A 173 -17.82 -1.07 -9.39
CA TYR A 173 -17.96 -1.51 -8.00
C TYR A 173 -18.61 -2.89 -7.84
N ALA A 174 -19.67 -3.18 -8.60
CA ALA A 174 -20.41 -4.44 -8.44
C ALA A 174 -19.53 -5.64 -8.85
N ARG A 175 -18.81 -5.49 -9.97
CA ARG A 175 -17.80 -6.46 -10.41
C ARG A 175 -16.67 -6.57 -9.40
N TRP A 176 -16.19 -5.44 -8.87
CA TRP A 176 -15.15 -5.42 -7.84
C TRP A 176 -15.54 -6.24 -6.61
N ALA A 177 -16.68 -5.90 -6.01
CA ALA A 177 -17.17 -6.58 -4.81
C ALA A 177 -17.41 -8.08 -5.05
N GLU A 178 -17.96 -8.46 -6.20
CA GLU A 178 -18.20 -9.86 -6.55
C GLU A 178 -16.88 -10.65 -6.65
N VAL A 179 -15.90 -10.13 -7.40
CA VAL A 179 -14.61 -10.80 -7.61
C VAL A 179 -13.83 -10.87 -6.31
N MET A 180 -13.71 -9.76 -5.57
CA MET A 180 -13.00 -9.71 -4.29
C MET A 180 -13.61 -10.69 -3.28
N GLN A 181 -14.94 -10.69 -3.12
CA GLN A 181 -15.62 -11.61 -2.20
C GLN A 181 -15.41 -13.07 -2.61
N ARG A 182 -15.48 -13.40 -3.91
CA ARG A 182 -15.32 -14.77 -4.39
C ARG A 182 -13.90 -15.28 -4.16
N GLU A 183 -12.89 -14.46 -4.43
CA GLU A 183 -11.48 -14.83 -4.23
C GLU A 183 -11.11 -14.90 -2.74
N TYR A 184 -11.68 -14.03 -1.90
CA TYR A 184 -11.56 -14.14 -0.44
C TYR A 184 -12.12 -15.48 0.05
N GLN A 185 -13.34 -15.87 -0.36
CA GLN A 185 -13.90 -17.17 0.01
C GLN A 185 -13.09 -18.35 -0.56
N ARG A 186 -12.45 -18.18 -1.72
CA ARG A 186 -11.54 -19.18 -2.28
C ARG A 186 -10.29 -19.33 -1.40
N LEU A 187 -9.67 -18.24 -0.98
CA LEU A 187 -8.49 -18.25 -0.10
C LEU A 187 -8.81 -18.95 1.23
N ARG A 188 -9.93 -18.60 1.88
CA ARG A 188 -10.38 -19.23 3.14
C ARG A 188 -10.55 -20.75 3.08
N ARG A 189 -10.82 -21.31 1.89
CA ARG A 189 -11.00 -22.75 1.69
C ARG A 189 -9.70 -23.48 1.34
N HIS A 190 -8.65 -22.76 0.95
CA HIS A 190 -7.37 -23.34 0.55
C HIS A 190 -6.42 -23.47 1.75
N ARG A 191 -5.91 -24.69 1.99
CA ARG A 191 -4.92 -24.94 3.05
C ARG A 191 -3.49 -24.51 2.70
N ARG A 192 -3.19 -24.41 1.41
CA ARG A 192 -1.89 -24.02 0.84
C ARG A 192 -2.12 -23.25 -0.46
N PRO A 193 -2.59 -22.00 -0.37
CA PRO A 193 -2.73 -21.13 -1.55
C PRO A 193 -1.35 -20.92 -2.21
N PRO A 194 -1.29 -20.85 -3.56
CA PRO A 194 0.00 -20.81 -4.27
C PRO A 194 0.65 -19.42 -4.32
N VAL A 195 -0.12 -18.33 -4.18
CA VAL A 195 0.38 -16.95 -4.39
C VAL A 195 -0.09 -15.95 -3.34
N LEU A 196 -1.33 -16.09 -2.85
CA LEU A 196 -1.86 -15.24 -1.79
C LEU A 196 -1.50 -15.84 -0.43
N ASP A 197 -0.93 -15.03 0.46
CA ASP A 197 -0.62 -15.46 1.83
C ASP A 197 -1.91 -15.89 2.57
N PRO A 198 -1.92 -17.03 3.30
CA PRO A 198 -3.06 -17.46 4.10
C PRO A 198 -3.55 -16.43 5.12
N TYR A 199 -2.70 -15.51 5.58
CA TYR A 199 -3.05 -14.42 6.49
C TYR A 199 -4.19 -13.54 5.93
N GLY A 200 -4.27 -13.36 4.61
CA GLY A 200 -5.38 -12.66 3.96
C GLY A 200 -6.75 -13.36 4.12
N ALA A 201 -6.81 -14.54 4.74
CA ALA A 201 -8.07 -15.22 5.07
C ALA A 201 -8.67 -14.76 6.42
N GLU A 202 -7.97 -13.92 7.19
CA GLU A 202 -8.41 -13.43 8.50
C GLU A 202 -9.55 -12.42 8.39
N SER A 203 -9.45 -11.46 7.46
CA SER A 203 -10.51 -10.50 7.18
C SER A 203 -10.52 -10.04 5.71
N PRO A 204 -11.61 -9.43 5.21
CA PRO A 204 -11.63 -8.81 3.89
C PRO A 204 -10.61 -7.67 3.70
N GLU A 205 -10.30 -6.93 4.76
CA GLU A 205 -9.30 -5.85 4.77
C GLU A 205 -7.88 -6.44 4.58
N GLU A 206 -7.54 -7.47 5.36
CA GLU A 206 -6.26 -8.19 5.22
C GLU A 206 -6.15 -8.89 3.86
N PHE A 207 -7.27 -9.39 3.33
CA PHE A 207 -7.32 -9.92 1.98
C PHE A 207 -6.90 -8.88 0.93
N PHE A 208 -7.40 -7.64 1.02
CA PHE A 208 -7.03 -6.60 0.07
C PHE A 208 -5.55 -6.22 0.17
N GLY A 209 -5.00 -6.15 1.40
CA GLY A 209 -3.56 -5.97 1.64
C GLY A 209 -2.73 -7.04 0.94
N VAL A 210 -2.99 -8.32 1.22
CA VAL A 210 -2.28 -9.46 0.63
C VAL A 210 -2.40 -9.51 -0.90
N VAL A 211 -3.57 -9.15 -1.43
CA VAL A 211 -3.79 -9.07 -2.88
C VAL A 211 -2.95 -7.95 -3.51
N CYS A 212 -2.83 -6.79 -2.87
CA CYS A 212 -1.95 -5.71 -3.31
C CYS A 212 -0.47 -6.11 -3.28
N GLU A 213 -0.03 -6.82 -2.24
CA GLU A 213 1.32 -7.37 -2.17
C GLU A 213 1.62 -8.31 -3.34
N ALA A 214 0.75 -9.31 -3.56
CA ALA A 214 0.89 -10.25 -4.66
C ALA A 214 0.88 -9.56 -6.04
N PHE A 215 0.09 -8.50 -6.20
CA PHE A 215 0.03 -7.74 -7.44
C PHE A 215 1.34 -7.03 -7.78
N PHE A 216 2.10 -6.55 -6.77
CA PHE A 216 3.38 -5.88 -7.01
C PHE A 216 4.59 -6.81 -6.96
N GLN A 217 4.54 -7.87 -6.16
CA GLN A 217 5.67 -8.79 -5.93
C GLN A 217 5.61 -10.05 -6.78
N GLN A 218 4.42 -10.61 -7.00
CA GLN A 218 4.22 -11.88 -7.71
C GLN A 218 3.18 -11.77 -8.85
N PRO A 219 3.25 -10.74 -9.72
CA PRO A 219 2.15 -10.43 -10.64
C PRO A 219 1.84 -11.53 -11.65
N GLN A 220 2.87 -12.25 -12.13
CA GLN A 220 2.66 -13.33 -13.08
C GLN A 220 1.99 -14.54 -12.41
N ALA A 221 2.38 -14.88 -11.18
CA ALA A 221 1.69 -15.92 -10.42
C ALA A 221 0.24 -15.52 -10.12
N LEU A 222 0.00 -14.26 -9.76
CA LEU A 222 -1.36 -13.75 -9.53
C LEU A 222 -2.20 -13.83 -10.82
N LEU A 223 -1.68 -13.39 -11.96
CA LEU A 223 -2.34 -13.51 -13.26
C LEU A 223 -2.65 -14.98 -13.63
N ARG A 224 -1.70 -15.90 -13.39
CA ARG A 224 -1.88 -17.34 -13.69
C ARG A 224 -2.94 -18.00 -12.81
N HIS A 225 -2.97 -17.70 -11.51
CA HIS A 225 -3.82 -18.40 -10.54
C HIS A 225 -5.15 -17.70 -10.25
N HIS A 226 -5.21 -16.39 -10.46
CA HIS A 226 -6.33 -15.50 -10.14
C HIS A 226 -6.54 -14.45 -11.25
N HIS A 227 -6.68 -14.91 -12.50
CA HIS A 227 -6.77 -14.04 -13.69
C HIS A 227 -7.75 -12.86 -13.56
N GLU A 228 -9.00 -13.13 -13.16
CA GLU A 228 -10.01 -12.07 -13.05
C GLU A 228 -9.68 -11.04 -11.94
N LEU A 229 -9.08 -11.49 -10.84
CA LEU A 229 -8.61 -10.62 -9.77
C LEU A 229 -7.45 -9.73 -10.24
N TYR A 230 -6.51 -10.31 -11.00
CA TYR A 230 -5.41 -9.56 -11.57
C TYR A 230 -5.91 -8.47 -12.52
N GLU A 231 -6.84 -8.80 -13.43
CA GLU A 231 -7.41 -7.81 -14.35
C GLU A 231 -8.13 -6.68 -13.61
N LEU A 232 -8.84 -7.01 -12.53
CA LEU A 232 -9.50 -6.04 -11.69
C LEU A 232 -8.51 -5.03 -11.08
N LEU A 233 -7.39 -5.50 -10.54
CA LEU A 233 -6.33 -4.65 -9.96
C LEU A 233 -5.57 -3.87 -11.03
N ARG A 234 -5.30 -4.49 -12.18
CA ARG A 234 -4.67 -3.83 -13.33
C ARG A 234 -5.47 -2.61 -13.74
N ASP A 235 -6.78 -2.80 -13.87
CA ASP A 235 -7.68 -1.72 -14.23
C ASP A 235 -7.69 -0.68 -13.08
N TYR A 236 -7.87 -1.11 -11.83
CA TYR A 236 -7.93 -0.21 -10.67
C TYR A 236 -6.69 0.67 -10.51
N PHE A 237 -5.49 0.10 -10.51
CA PHE A 237 -4.23 0.85 -10.35
C PHE A 237 -3.70 1.49 -11.64
N LEU A 238 -4.26 1.14 -12.80
CA LEU A 238 -3.77 1.53 -14.13
C LEU A 238 -2.34 1.04 -14.41
N LEU A 239 -1.96 -0.08 -13.80
CA LEU A 239 -0.63 -0.68 -13.88
C LEU A 239 -0.73 -2.12 -14.36
N ASP A 240 0.25 -2.59 -15.12
CA ASP A 240 0.34 -4.00 -15.54
C ASP A 240 1.69 -4.60 -15.13
N PRO A 241 1.92 -4.89 -13.82
CA PRO A 241 3.21 -5.40 -13.36
C PRO A 241 3.59 -6.74 -14.00
N ALA A 242 2.65 -7.59 -14.41
CA ALA A 242 2.94 -8.88 -15.07
C ALA A 242 3.61 -8.70 -16.44
N SER A 243 3.44 -7.54 -17.09
CA SER A 243 4.12 -7.19 -18.34
C SER A 243 5.63 -6.97 -18.18
N ARG A 244 6.12 -6.85 -16.93
CA ARG A 244 7.53 -6.57 -16.64
C ARG A 244 8.02 -7.39 -15.46
N LEU A 245 8.87 -8.37 -15.73
CA LEU A 245 9.49 -9.18 -14.68
C LEU A 245 10.61 -8.40 -14.00
N LEU A 246 10.42 -8.01 -12.72
CA LEU A 246 11.46 -7.39 -11.91
C LEU A 246 12.36 -8.42 -11.24
N TRP A 247 11.72 -9.41 -10.60
CA TRP A 247 12.39 -10.55 -10.00
C TRP A 247 11.90 -11.80 -10.73
N PRO A 248 12.80 -12.64 -11.26
CA PRO A 248 12.39 -13.93 -11.79
C PRO A 248 11.79 -14.77 -10.67
N ASP A 249 10.65 -15.42 -10.94
CA ASP A 249 10.04 -16.40 -10.03
C ASP A 249 11.13 -17.38 -9.58
N ALA A 250 11.26 -17.63 -8.28
CA ALA A 250 12.12 -18.69 -7.77
C ALA A 250 11.65 -20.02 -8.39
N ALA A 251 12.54 -20.67 -9.13
CA ALA A 251 12.27 -21.90 -9.87
C ALA A 251 11.84 -23.07 -8.98
#